data_AF-A0A937LG95-F1
#
_entry.id   AF-A0A937LG95-F1
#
_cell.length_a   1.000
_cell.length_b   1.000
_cell.length_c   1.000
_cell.angle_alpha   90.00
_cell.angle_beta   90.00
_cell.angle_gamma   90.00
#
_symmetry.space_group_name_H-M   'P 1'
#
loop_
_entity.id
_entity.type
_entity.pdbx_description
1 polymer ?
#
loop_
_entity_poly.entity_id
_entity_poly.type
_entity_poly.pdbx_seq_one_letter_code
_entity_poly.pdbx_strand_id
1 'polypeptide(L)'
;GITDYHFDMPFTELDGLVLYPHFSPKIVPGWFDKMLRWRRPPHKHFDNVVLLTPSAEWTASLPGAKIPDRTDFERYGEDERLDKWQQVLDASHQLAREFSDLISSGDGLSSVKEFSERPV
;
A
#
# COMPACT_ATOMS: atom_id res chain seq x y z
N GLY A 1 -17.40 3.56 -14.19
CA GLY A 1 -16.70 2.27 -14.25
C GLY A 1 -16.31 1.89 -12.84
N ILE A 2 -16.52 0.64 -12.43
CA ILE A 2 -16.13 0.13 -11.12
C ILE A 2 -14.72 -0.44 -11.28
N THR A 3 -13.73 0.30 -10.79
CA THR A 3 -12.30 -0.02 -10.92
C THR A 3 -11.84 -0.95 -9.79
N ASP A 4 -10.92 -1.86 -10.11
CA ASP A 4 -10.24 -2.76 -9.17
C ASP A 4 -9.43 -1.95 -8.13
N TYR A 5 -9.31 -2.45 -6.89
CA TYR A 5 -8.45 -1.82 -5.87
C TYR A 5 -6.96 -2.05 -6.16
N HIS A 6 -6.63 -3.12 -6.88
CA HIS A 6 -5.30 -3.39 -7.40
C HIS A 6 -5.31 -3.25 -8.91
N PHE A 7 -4.79 -2.13 -9.41
CA PHE A 7 -4.76 -1.86 -10.84
C PHE A 7 -3.77 -2.78 -11.55
N ASP A 8 -4.31 -3.66 -12.41
CA ASP A 8 -3.57 -4.39 -13.45
C ASP A 8 -3.86 -3.72 -14.80
N MET A 9 -3.46 -2.46 -14.91
CA MET A 9 -3.50 -1.69 -16.15
C MET A 9 -2.11 -1.67 -16.79
N PRO A 10 -2.00 -1.60 -18.13
CA PRO A 10 -0.72 -1.43 -18.80
C PRO A 10 -0.22 0.01 -18.59
N PHE A 11 0.29 0.33 -17.40
CA PHE A 11 0.74 1.68 -17.06
C PHE A 11 1.82 2.20 -18.01
N THR A 12 2.55 1.30 -18.65
CA THR A 12 3.53 1.59 -19.70
C THR A 12 2.94 2.27 -20.94
N GLU A 13 1.62 2.26 -21.13
CA GLU A 13 0.95 3.04 -22.19
C GLU A 13 0.80 4.52 -21.83
N LEU A 14 1.06 4.91 -20.58
CA LEU A 14 1.11 6.30 -20.13
C LEU A 14 2.53 6.85 -20.25
N ASP A 15 2.65 8.09 -20.73
CA ASP A 15 3.94 8.77 -20.80
C ASP A 15 4.47 9.12 -19.40
N GLY A 16 5.73 8.81 -19.14
CA GLY A 16 6.43 9.15 -17.90
C GLY A 16 6.25 8.11 -16.78
N LEU A 17 6.57 8.54 -15.55
CA LEU A 17 6.45 7.72 -14.35
C LEU A 17 5.04 7.81 -13.76
N VAL A 18 4.52 6.68 -13.30
CA VAL A 18 3.26 6.56 -12.57
C VAL A 18 3.58 6.39 -11.08
N LEU A 19 3.19 7.37 -10.26
CA LEU A 19 3.22 7.22 -8.82
C LEU A 19 1.98 6.44 -8.37
N TYR A 20 2.17 5.30 -7.69
CA TYR A 20 1.10 4.48 -7.16
C TYR A 20 1.22 4.36 -5.63
N PRO A 21 0.59 5.27 -4.86
CA PRO A 21 0.48 5.13 -3.41
C PRO A 21 -0.46 3.98 -3.07
N HIS A 22 -0.03 3.08 -2.19
CA HIS A 22 -0.79 1.91 -1.81
C HIS A 22 -0.51 1.51 -0.35
N PHE A 23 -1.46 0.85 0.32
CA PHE A 23 -1.31 0.45 1.73
C PHE A 23 -0.49 -0.85 1.91
N SER A 24 -0.18 -1.54 0.81
CA SER A 24 0.50 -2.84 0.80
C SER A 24 1.37 -2.98 -0.45
N PRO A 25 2.56 -3.61 -0.35
CA PRO A 25 3.38 -3.91 -1.52
C PRO A 25 2.82 -5.06 -2.37
N LYS A 26 1.83 -5.80 -1.87
CA LYS A 26 1.20 -6.91 -2.58
C LYS A 26 0.14 -6.40 -3.54
N ILE A 27 0.34 -6.69 -4.82
CA ILE A 27 -0.63 -6.38 -5.89
C ILE A 27 -1.30 -7.69 -6.29
N VAL A 28 -2.55 -7.84 -5.88
CA VAL A 28 -3.39 -9.01 -6.15
C VAL A 28 -4.56 -8.57 -7.03
N PRO A 29 -4.39 -8.54 -8.36
CA PRO A 29 -5.44 -8.11 -9.26
C PRO A 29 -6.63 -9.06 -9.16
N GLY A 30 -7.82 -8.49 -8.96
CA GLY A 30 -9.02 -9.24 -8.63
C GLY A 30 -10.26 -8.46 -9.02
N TRP A 31 -11.07 -9.04 -9.89
CA TRP A 31 -12.37 -8.45 -10.21
C TRP A 31 -13.25 -8.47 -8.96
N PHE A 32 -13.62 -7.27 -8.48
CA PHE A 32 -14.53 -6.81 -7.41
C PHE A 32 -15.02 -7.75 -6.28
N ASP A 33 -15.12 -9.06 -6.50
CA ASP A 33 -15.62 -10.06 -5.54
C ASP A 33 -14.80 -11.36 -5.51
N LYS A 34 -13.73 -11.50 -6.30
CA LYS A 34 -12.91 -12.73 -6.32
C LYS A 34 -11.48 -12.49 -5.85
N MET A 35 -11.16 -13.06 -4.70
CA MET A 35 -9.78 -13.23 -4.23
C MET A 35 -9.06 -14.30 -5.06
N LEU A 36 -8.56 -13.91 -6.23
CA LEU A 36 -7.78 -14.77 -7.11
C LEU A 36 -6.31 -14.77 -6.69
N ARG A 37 -5.99 -15.42 -5.55
CA ARG A 37 -4.61 -15.43 -4.97
C ARG A 37 -3.53 -15.96 -5.92
N TRP A 38 -3.91 -16.74 -6.94
CA TRP A 38 -3.00 -17.26 -7.96
C TRP A 38 -2.72 -16.27 -9.10
N ARG A 39 -3.54 -15.23 -9.26
CA ARG A 39 -3.38 -14.23 -10.31
C ARG A 39 -2.28 -13.26 -9.90
N ARG A 40 -1.26 -13.13 -10.73
CA ARG A 40 -0.19 -12.14 -10.60
C ARG A 40 -0.16 -11.32 -11.88
N PRO A 41 -0.13 -9.99 -11.79
CA PRO A 41 -0.03 -9.19 -12.99
C PRO A 41 1.40 -9.30 -13.54
N PRO A 42 1.58 -9.25 -14.87
CA PRO A 42 2.91 -9.24 -15.47
C PRO A 42 3.75 -8.07 -14.93
N HIS A 43 5.00 -8.33 -14.53
CA HIS A 43 5.89 -7.28 -14.00
C HIS A 43 6.06 -6.13 -15.00
N LYS A 44 6.10 -6.44 -16.31
CA LYS A 44 6.16 -5.46 -17.40
C LYS A 44 5.06 -4.39 -17.39
N HIS A 45 3.92 -4.65 -16.76
CA HIS A 45 2.85 -3.65 -16.65
C HIS A 45 3.21 -2.51 -15.68
N PHE A 46 4.28 -2.69 -14.89
CA PHE A 46 4.71 -1.78 -13.84
C PHE A 46 6.11 -1.21 -14.08
N ASP A 47 6.67 -1.34 -15.28
CA ASP A 47 8.04 -0.89 -15.58
C ASP A 47 8.22 0.62 -15.40
N ASN A 48 7.16 1.42 -15.53
CA ASN A 48 7.14 2.85 -15.26
C ASN A 48 6.43 3.22 -13.93
N VAL A 49 6.21 2.26 -13.03
CA VAL A 49 5.47 2.49 -11.78
C VAL A 49 6.42 2.63 -10.59
N VAL A 50 6.25 3.73 -9.86
CA VAL A 50 6.82 3.93 -8.53
C VAL A 50 5.74 3.58 -7.51
N LEU A 51 5.85 2.39 -6.91
CA LEU A 51 4.95 1.93 -5.86
C LEU A 51 5.41 2.50 -4.50
N LEU A 52 4.55 3.30 -3.86
CA LEU A 52 4.81 3.90 -2.55
C LEU A 52 3.94 3.23 -1.50
N THR A 53 4.55 2.55 -0.53
CA THR A 53 3.83 1.82 0.52
C THR A 53 4.47 2.03 1.89
N PRO A 54 3.71 1.90 3.00
CA PRO A 54 4.30 1.83 4.33
C PRO A 54 5.30 0.66 4.45
N SER A 55 6.31 0.81 5.30
CA SER A 55 7.24 -0.29 5.57
C SER A 55 6.56 -1.40 6.40
N ALA A 56 7.11 -2.61 6.33
CA ALA A 56 6.65 -3.72 7.16
C ALA A 56 6.85 -3.43 8.66
N GLU A 57 7.94 -2.74 9.00
CA GLU A 57 8.27 -2.32 10.37
C GLU A 57 7.24 -1.32 10.91
N TRP A 58 6.84 -0.34 10.09
CA TRP A 58 5.79 0.60 10.47
C TRP A 58 4.47 -0.12 10.72
N THR A 59 4.08 -1.04 9.83
CA THR A 59 2.85 -1.83 9.98
C THR A 59 2.89 -2.69 11.24
N ALA A 60 4.04 -3.29 11.57
CA ALA A 60 4.23 -4.09 12.77
C ALA A 60 4.16 -3.27 14.07
N SER A 61 4.44 -1.96 14.01
CA SER A 61 4.33 -1.05 15.16
C SER A 61 2.88 -0.66 15.52
N LEU A 62 1.93 -0.90 14.62
CA LEU A 62 0.52 -0.54 14.82
C LEU A 62 -0.18 -1.45 15.84
N PRO A 63 -1.30 -1.00 16.45
CA PRO A 63 -2.18 -1.86 17.23
C PRO A 63 -2.59 -3.11 16.45
N GLY A 64 -2.31 -4.29 17.01
CA GLY A 64 -2.59 -5.56 16.34
C GLY A 64 -1.66 -5.88 15.17
N ALA A 65 -0.56 -5.14 14.99
CA ALA A 65 0.45 -5.31 13.94
C ALA A 65 -0.15 -5.33 12.52
N LYS A 66 -1.20 -4.52 12.30
CA LYS A 66 -1.93 -4.45 11.03
C LYS A 66 -2.50 -3.05 10.79
N ILE A 67 -2.74 -2.76 9.52
CA ILE A 67 -3.68 -1.71 9.12
C ILE A 67 -5.11 -2.24 9.37
N PRO A 68 -6.02 -1.43 9.93
CA PRO A 68 -7.42 -1.79 10.15
C PRO A 68 -8.09 -2.39 8.93
N ASP A 69 -8.92 -3.41 9.15
CA ASP A 69 -9.72 -4.02 8.09
C ASP A 69 -11.09 -4.50 8.61
N ARG A 70 -11.91 -5.03 7.70
CA ARG A 70 -13.28 -5.47 8.03
C ARG A 70 -13.35 -6.60 9.06
N THR A 71 -12.27 -7.37 9.27
CA THR A 71 -12.26 -8.44 10.29
C THR A 71 -12.21 -7.88 11.70
N ASP A 72 -11.90 -6.59 11.88
CA ASP A 72 -11.91 -5.94 13.18
C ASP A 72 -13.33 -5.87 13.78
N PHE A 73 -14.38 -5.85 12.95
CA PHE A 73 -15.78 -5.90 13.40
C PHE A 73 -16.14 -7.25 14.03
N GLU A 74 -15.45 -8.32 13.64
CA GLU A 74 -15.64 -9.66 14.21
C GLU A 74 -14.82 -9.86 15.49
N ARG A 75 -13.74 -9.08 15.66
CA ARG A 75 -12.75 -9.26 16.73
C ARG A 75 -12.93 -8.33 17.91
N TYR A 76 -13.40 -7.10 17.69
CA TYR A 76 -13.39 -6.04 18.70
C TYR A 76 -14.77 -5.42 18.88
N GLY A 77 -15.06 -5.01 20.12
CA GLY A 77 -16.20 -4.14 20.43
C GLY A 77 -16.05 -2.76 19.79
N GLU A 78 -17.12 -1.98 19.76
CA GLU A 78 -17.12 -0.65 19.13
C GLU A 78 -16.06 0.29 19.71
N ASP A 79 -16.03 0.46 21.03
CA ASP A 79 -15.11 1.37 21.70
C ASP A 79 -13.64 0.98 21.46
N GLU A 80 -13.32 -0.31 21.58
CA GLU A 80 -11.96 -0.83 21.32
C GLU A 80 -11.55 -0.65 19.85
N ARG A 81 -12.48 -0.88 18.92
CA ARG A 81 -12.22 -0.69 17.49
C ARG A 81 -11.96 0.78 17.18
N LEU A 82 -12.77 1.69 17.71
CA LEU A 82 -12.60 3.13 17.53
C LEU A 82 -11.24 3.61 18.07
N ASP A 83 -10.86 3.17 19.27
CA ASP A 83 -9.57 3.50 19.87
C ASP A 83 -8.39 3.01 19.01
N LYS A 84 -8.41 1.73 18.59
CA LYS A 84 -7.37 1.18 17.72
C LYS A 84 -7.29 1.91 16.37
N TRP A 85 -8.43 2.19 15.76
CA TRP A 85 -8.48 2.86 14.45
C TRP A 85 -7.96 4.30 14.55
N GLN A 86 -8.27 5.00 15.65
CA GLN A 86 -7.75 6.34 15.91
C GLN A 86 -6.22 6.33 16.07
N GLN A 87 -5.67 5.37 16.82
CA GLN A 87 -4.22 5.22 16.97
C GLN A 87 -3.51 4.98 15.63
N VAL A 88 -4.10 4.17 14.74
CA VAL A 88 -3.54 3.94 13.39
C VAL A 88 -3.62 5.21 12.53
N LEU A 89 -4.73 5.94 12.61
CA LEU A 89 -4.89 7.22 11.92
C LEU A 89 -3.82 8.22 12.37
N ASP A 90 -3.61 8.35 13.68
CA ASP A 90 -2.62 9.27 14.25
C ASP A 90 -1.19 8.89 13.84
N ALA A 91 -0.88 7.59 13.83
CA ALA A 91 0.40 7.06 13.36
C ALA A 91 0.62 7.35 11.86
N SER A 92 -0.43 7.40 11.04
CA SER A 92 -0.31 7.65 9.60
C SER A 92 0.23 9.04 9.26
N HIS A 93 0.08 10.02 10.17
CA HIS A 93 0.69 11.33 10.00
C HIS A 93 2.22 11.27 9.90
N GLN A 94 2.87 10.25 10.47
CA GLN A 94 4.30 10.02 10.31
C GLN A 94 4.65 9.77 8.83
N LEU A 95 3.88 8.93 8.14
CA LEU A 95 4.13 8.59 6.73
C LEU A 95 4.04 9.83 5.84
N ALA A 96 3.08 10.72 6.10
CA ALA A 96 2.93 11.96 5.36
C ALA A 96 4.14 12.90 5.57
N ARG A 97 4.63 13.01 6.82
CA ARG A 97 5.83 13.81 7.13
C ARG A 97 7.07 13.23 6.47
N GLU A 98 7.32 11.94 6.63
CA GLU A 98 8.49 11.26 6.04
C GLU A 98 8.50 11.37 4.52
N PHE A 99 7.35 11.24 3.87
CA PHE A 99 7.25 11.45 2.42
C PHE A 99 7.53 12.91 2.02
N SER A 100 7.00 13.88 2.77
CA SER A 100 7.29 15.30 2.54
C SER A 100 8.79 15.61 2.67
N ASP A 101 9.43 15.04 3.69
CA ASP A 101 10.86 15.22 3.96
C ASP A 101 11.71 14.57 2.86
N LEU A 102 11.35 13.36 2.43
CA LEU A 102 11.98 12.65 1.30
C LEU A 102 11.95 13.49 0.02
N ILE A 103 10.80 14.08 -0.32
CA ILE A 103 10.66 14.91 -1.53
C ILE A 103 11.43 16.22 -1.42
N SER A 104 11.46 16.83 -0.23
CA SER A 104 12.09 18.14 -0.03
C SER A 104 13.62 18.05 0.02
N SER A 105 14.15 16.98 0.61
CA SER A 105 15.60 16.77 0.76
C SER A 105 16.21 15.95 -0.38
N GLY A 106 15.46 15.02 -0.97
CA GLY A 106 15.99 13.96 -1.83
C GLY A 106 16.69 12.84 -1.06
N ASP A 107 16.80 12.95 0.27
CA ASP A 107 17.46 11.97 1.13
C ASP A 107 16.58 10.73 1.27
N GLY A 108 17.13 9.56 0.93
CA GLY A 108 16.40 8.29 0.93
C GLY A 108 15.96 7.81 -0.45
N LEU A 109 16.17 8.59 -1.52
CA LEU A 109 15.95 8.11 -2.90
C LEU A 109 16.85 6.91 -3.25
N SER A 110 18.02 6.79 -2.61
CA SER A 110 18.89 5.61 -2.74
C SER A 110 18.30 4.33 -2.16
N SER A 111 17.22 4.43 -1.36
CA SER A 111 16.53 3.28 -0.77
C SER A 111 15.38 2.75 -1.63
N VAL A 112 15.13 3.36 -2.79
CA VAL A 112 14.20 2.83 -3.80
C VAL A 112 14.73 1.48 -4.30
N LYS A 113 13.85 0.48 -4.32
CA LYS A 113 14.16 -0.89 -4.73
C LYS A 113 13.52 -1.19 -6.08
N GLU A 114 14.04 -2.19 -6.78
CA GLU A 114 13.35 -2.67 -7.98
C GLU A 114 11.96 -3.20 -7.61
N PHE A 115 10.99 -2.97 -8.51
CA PHE A 115 9.62 -3.45 -8.31
C PHE A 115 9.55 -4.99 -8.14
N SER A 116 10.49 -5.70 -8.75
CA SER A 116 10.67 -7.15 -8.65
C SER A 116 10.99 -7.63 -7.23
N GLU A 117 11.60 -6.79 -6.39
CA GLU A 117 12.04 -7.11 -5.02
C GLU A 117 10.91 -7.01 -3.97
N ARG A 118 9.72 -6.55 -4.36
CA ARG A 118 8.60 -6.39 -3.44
C ARG A 118 8.20 -7.75 -2.80
N PRO A 119 7.78 -7.76 -1.53
CA PRO A 119 7.21 -8.96 -0.92
C PRO A 119 5.97 -9.46 -1.68
N VAL A 120 5.96 -10.74 -2.04
CA VAL A 120 4.84 -11.41 -2.74
C VAL A 120 3.91 -12.11 -1.74
#